data_AF-A0A2L2YW26-F1
#
_entry.id   AF-A0A2L2YW26-F1
#
_cell.length_a   1.000
_cell.length_b   1.000
_cell.length_c   1.000
_cell.angle_alpha   90.00
_cell.angle_beta   90.00
_cell.angle_gamma   90.00
#
_symmetry.space_group_name_H-M   'P 1'
#
loop_
_entity.id
_entity.type
_entity.pdbx_description
1 polymer ?
#
loop_
_entity_poly.entity_id
_entity_poly.type
_entity_poly.pdbx_seq_one_letter_code
_entity_poly.pdbx_strand_id
1 'polypeptide(L)'
;MDLIQGIQALLCDGDKVVCAIEAGLVQDWVKSSRVVALVQHSDEHGILVLVQTRTSTLNQDYFRIEKVVAVNDSFRCDIETTGGDSSSDDNVYLKITNGKHKLLFELPYNPKAKAFFSQISKASESFFLRI
;
A
#
# COMPACT_ATOMS: atom_id res chain seq x y z
N MET A 1 -12.76 9.37 9.36
CA MET A 1 -13.21 8.64 8.16
C MET A 1 -12.42 7.36 8.09
N ASP A 2 -13.07 6.21 7.85
CA ASP A 2 -12.37 4.95 7.62
C ASP A 2 -11.55 5.05 6.31
N LEU A 3 -10.28 4.59 6.33
CA LEU A 3 -9.39 4.67 5.17
C LEU A 3 -10.02 3.96 3.96
N ILE A 4 -10.59 2.78 4.19
CA ILE A 4 -11.20 1.97 3.14
C ILE A 4 -12.38 2.72 2.51
N GLN A 5 -13.30 3.24 3.33
CA GLN A 5 -14.44 3.99 2.83
C GLN A 5 -14.05 5.25 2.05
N GLY A 6 -13.05 6.00 2.54
CA GLY A 6 -12.58 7.22 1.87
C GLY A 6 -11.91 6.92 0.53
N ILE A 7 -11.11 5.86 0.45
CA ILE A 7 -10.45 5.45 -0.80
C ILE A 7 -11.46 4.84 -1.76
N GLN A 8 -12.43 4.05 -1.27
CA GLN A 8 -13.46 3.42 -2.10
C GLN A 8 -14.31 4.46 -2.84
N ALA A 9 -14.54 5.64 -2.25
CA ALA A 9 -15.26 6.73 -2.88
C ALA A 9 -14.52 7.36 -4.08
N LEU A 10 -13.22 7.06 -4.26
CA LEU A 10 -12.42 7.50 -5.41
C LEU A 10 -12.46 6.52 -6.58
N LEU A 11 -12.92 5.29 -6.37
CA LEU A 11 -12.83 4.23 -7.36
C LEU A 11 -14.08 4.15 -8.23
N CYS A 12 -13.95 3.53 -9.40
CA CYS A 12 -15.08 3.31 -10.29
C CYS A 12 -15.97 2.18 -9.76
N ASP A 13 -17.21 2.11 -10.28
CA ASP A 13 -18.09 0.99 -9.99
C ASP A 13 -17.42 -0.34 -10.39
N GLY A 14 -17.47 -1.33 -9.50
CA GLY A 14 -16.83 -2.63 -9.67
C GLY A 14 -15.42 -2.73 -9.09
N ASP A 15 -14.78 -1.61 -8.77
CA ASP A 15 -13.52 -1.59 -8.03
C ASP A 15 -13.75 -1.78 -6.53
N LYS A 16 -12.85 -2.49 -5.86
CA LYS A 16 -12.92 -2.74 -4.43
C LYS A 16 -11.59 -2.45 -3.74
N VAL A 17 -11.63 -1.69 -2.65
CA VAL A 17 -10.49 -1.59 -1.73
C VAL A 17 -10.43 -2.87 -0.88
N VAL A 18 -9.36 -3.64 -1.01
CA VAL A 18 -9.14 -4.90 -0.26
C VAL A 18 -8.59 -4.60 1.13
N CYS A 19 -7.56 -3.76 1.21
CA CYS A 19 -6.99 -3.28 2.47
C CYS A 19 -6.20 -1.99 2.23
N ALA A 20 -6.06 -1.18 3.28
CA ALA A 20 -5.29 0.06 3.24
C ALA A 20 -4.52 0.27 4.55
N ILE A 21 -3.37 0.94 4.47
CA ILE A 21 -2.53 1.27 5.62
C ILE A 21 -1.82 2.62 5.41
N GLU A 22 -1.61 3.36 6.50
CA GLU A 22 -0.73 4.53 6.50
C GLU A 22 0.73 4.06 6.56
N ALA A 23 1.58 4.65 5.72
CA ALA A 23 2.99 4.28 5.61
C ALA A 23 3.87 5.51 5.36
N GLY A 24 5.11 5.45 5.86
CA GLY A 24 6.14 6.45 5.53
C GLY A 24 6.84 6.10 4.23
N LEU A 25 6.56 6.80 3.14
CA LEU A 25 7.34 6.67 1.91
C LEU A 25 8.73 7.28 2.12
N VAL A 26 9.77 6.47 1.93
CA VAL A 26 11.19 6.85 2.03
C VAL A 26 11.76 7.08 0.63
N GLN A 27 12.14 8.32 0.33
CA GLN A 27 12.73 8.75 -0.94
C GLN A 27 13.82 9.76 -0.67
N ASP A 28 14.99 9.59 -1.31
CA ASP A 28 16.14 10.50 -1.15
C ASP A 28 16.48 10.82 0.32
N TRP A 29 16.37 9.81 1.20
CA TRP A 29 16.55 9.91 2.65
C TRP A 29 15.52 10.78 3.40
N VAL A 30 14.45 11.18 2.73
CA VAL A 30 13.32 11.91 3.30
C VAL A 30 12.14 10.97 3.47
N LYS A 31 11.52 10.99 4.66
CA LYS A 31 10.28 10.26 4.95
C LYS A 31 9.08 11.20 4.81
N SER A 32 8.06 10.76 4.07
CA SER A 32 6.79 11.47 3.94
C SER A 32 5.60 10.53 4.11
N SER A 33 4.50 11.02 4.68
CA SER A 33 3.32 10.18 4.94
C SER A 33 2.53 9.91 3.65
N ARG A 34 2.13 8.66 3.45
CA ARG A 34 1.24 8.18 2.38
C ARG A 34 0.23 7.20 2.96
N VAL A 35 -0.86 7.03 2.26
CA VAL A 35 -1.74 5.86 2.42
C VAL A 35 -1.45 4.91 1.26
N VAL A 36 -1.26 3.63 1.56
CA VAL A 36 -1.07 2.58 0.56
C VAL A 36 -2.28 1.67 0.60
N ALA A 37 -2.92 1.45 -0.54
CA ALA A 37 -4.11 0.61 -0.65
C ALA A 37 -3.94 -0.46 -1.72
N LEU A 38 -4.33 -1.69 -1.38
CA LEU A 38 -4.55 -2.75 -2.35
C LEU A 38 -5.99 -2.63 -2.86
N VAL A 39 -6.14 -2.53 -4.17
CA VAL A 39 -7.43 -2.51 -4.86
C VAL A 39 -7.55 -3.69 -5.80
N GLN A 40 -8.79 -4.10 -6.03
CA GLN A 40 -9.14 -5.19 -6.91
C GLN A 40 -10.20 -4.70 -7.91
N HIS A 41 -10.03 -5.05 -9.18
CA HIS A 41 -11.05 -4.93 -10.21
C HIS A 41 -11.18 -6.27 -10.91
N SER A 42 -12.37 -6.87 -10.86
CA SER A 42 -12.57 -8.26 -11.29
C SER A 42 -11.54 -9.20 -10.61
N ASP A 43 -10.66 -9.85 -11.36
CA ASP A 43 -9.61 -10.73 -10.83
C ASP A 43 -8.20 -10.09 -10.88
N GLU A 44 -8.12 -8.79 -11.20
CA GLU A 44 -6.87 -8.03 -11.27
C GLU A 44 -6.68 -7.17 -10.02
N HIS A 45 -5.41 -6.96 -9.65
CA HIS A 45 -5.05 -6.23 -8.44
C HIS A 45 -4.08 -5.09 -8.76
N GLY A 46 -4.19 -4.02 -7.99
CA GLY A 46 -3.31 -2.86 -8.07
C GLY A 46 -3.02 -2.27 -6.69
N ILE A 47 -1.87 -1.61 -6.57
CA ILE A 47 -1.51 -0.82 -5.40
C ILE A 47 -1.67 0.66 -5.74
N LEU A 48 -2.47 1.36 -4.94
CA LEU A 48 -2.58 2.81 -4.96
C LEU A 48 -1.70 3.40 -3.85
N VAL A 49 -0.93 4.43 -4.19
CA VAL A 49 -0.23 5.28 -3.24
C VAL A 49 -0.94 6.62 -3.25
N LEU A 50 -1.46 7.02 -2.09
CA LEU A 50 -2.29 8.19 -1.93
C LEU A 50 -1.67 9.19 -0.96
N VAL A 51 -1.91 10.46 -1.20
CA VAL A 51 -1.66 11.55 -0.26
C VAL A 51 -2.99 11.94 0.37
N GLN A 52 -3.00 12.06 1.69
CA GLN A 52 -4.13 12.64 2.41
C GLN A 52 -4.04 14.17 2.34
N THR A 53 -5.09 14.80 1.82
CA THR A 53 -5.18 16.27 1.74
C THR A 53 -5.75 16.82 3.05
N ARG A 54 -5.36 18.05 3.42
CA ARG A 54 -5.86 18.73 4.63
C ARG A 54 -7.14 19.54 4.37
N THR A 55 -7.67 19.51 3.15
CA THR A 55 -8.92 20.19 2.80
C THR A 55 -10.10 19.45 3.42
N SER A 56 -10.99 20.21 4.08
CA SER A 56 -12.09 19.77 4.97
C SER A 56 -12.64 18.35 4.72
N THR A 57 -12.82 17.60 5.80
CA THR A 57 -13.27 16.19 5.88
C THR A 57 -14.67 15.91 5.30
N LEU A 58 -15.28 16.88 4.63
CA LEU A 58 -16.61 16.82 4.03
C LEU A 58 -16.59 16.60 2.51
N ASN A 59 -15.42 16.65 1.86
CA ASN A 59 -15.31 16.54 0.41
C ASN A 59 -14.67 15.23 -0.06
N GLN A 60 -15.07 14.78 -1.25
CA GLN A 60 -14.50 13.65 -2.00
C GLN A 60 -12.99 13.81 -2.29
N ASP A 61 -12.40 14.97 -2.02
CA ASP A 61 -10.99 15.31 -2.27
C ASP A 61 -10.04 14.97 -1.11
N TYR A 62 -10.51 14.23 -0.09
CA TYR A 62 -9.70 13.90 1.09
C TYR A 62 -8.45 13.07 0.76
N PHE A 63 -8.52 12.25 -0.28
CA PHE A 63 -7.38 11.48 -0.79
C PHE A 63 -7.12 11.85 -2.25
N ARG A 64 -5.84 11.96 -2.60
CA ARG A 64 -5.39 12.08 -3.98
C ARG A 64 -4.48 10.91 -4.31
N ILE A 65 -4.76 10.22 -5.41
CA ILE A 65 -3.89 9.17 -5.96
C ILE A 65 -2.62 9.84 -6.50
N GLU A 66 -1.47 9.50 -5.93
CA GLU A 66 -0.15 9.95 -6.37
C GLU A 66 0.46 8.96 -7.36
N LYS A 67 0.27 7.66 -7.11
CA LYS A 67 0.86 6.61 -7.94
C LYS A 67 -0.01 5.35 -7.95
N VAL A 68 0.04 4.66 -9.08
CA VAL A 68 -0.60 3.36 -9.28
C VAL A 68 0.48 2.36 -9.67
N VAL A 69 0.46 1.17 -9.06
CA VAL A 69 1.36 0.06 -9.38
C VAL A 69 0.53 -1.19 -9.61
N ALA A 70 0.49 -1.68 -10.84
CA ALA A 70 -0.21 -2.93 -11.15
C ALA A 70 0.49 -4.14 -10.49
N VAL A 71 -0.29 -5.12 -10.04
CA VAL A 71 0.23 -6.44 -9.65
C VAL A 71 0.28 -7.30 -10.91
N ASN A 72 1.49 -7.51 -11.43
CA ASN A 72 1.75 -8.22 -12.69
C ASN A 72 3.03 -9.07 -12.61
N ASP A 73 3.49 -9.59 -13.74
CA ASP A 73 4.68 -10.43 -13.89
C ASP A 73 5.97 -9.81 -13.35
N SER A 74 6.06 -8.48 -13.41
CA SER A 74 7.20 -7.69 -12.93
C SER A 74 7.02 -7.15 -11.50
N PHE A 75 5.88 -7.38 -10.87
CA PHE A 75 5.58 -6.94 -9.50
C PHE A 75 6.31 -7.81 -8.48
N ARG A 76 6.98 -7.19 -7.51
CA ARG A 76 7.61 -7.85 -6.36
C ARG A 76 7.32 -7.04 -5.11
N CYS A 77 7.09 -7.74 -4.01
CA CYS A 77 6.77 -7.15 -2.72
C CYS A 77 7.54 -7.89 -1.63
N ASP A 78 8.49 -7.21 -1.01
CA ASP A 78 9.37 -7.77 0.02
C ASP A 78 9.16 -7.02 1.34
N ILE A 79 9.28 -7.74 2.46
CA ILE A 79 9.38 -7.14 3.79
C ILE A 79 10.77 -7.39 4.34
N GLU A 80 11.42 -6.30 4.73
CA GLU A 80 12.66 -6.32 5.48
C GLU A 80 12.36 -5.87 6.91
N THR A 81 12.58 -6.76 7.88
CA THR A 81 12.63 -6.41 9.30
C THR A 81 14.06 -6.01 9.62
N THR A 82 14.29 -4.84 10.22
CA THR A 82 15.62 -4.52 10.74
C THR A 82 15.91 -5.43 11.92
N GLY A 83 16.66 -6.50 11.69
CA GLY A 83 17.12 -7.41 12.74
C GLY A 83 18.21 -6.75 13.57
N GLY A 84 17.94 -6.54 14.86
CA GLY A 84 18.92 -6.06 15.83
C GLY A 84 18.28 -5.93 17.21
N ASP A 85 18.65 -6.84 18.10
CA ASP A 85 18.35 -6.93 19.54
C ASP A 85 17.73 -5.69 20.21
N SER A 86 16.49 -5.85 20.67
CA SER A 86 15.86 -5.15 21.80
C SER A 86 15.81 -3.61 21.77
N SER A 87 14.70 -3.04 21.32
CA SER A 87 13.92 -2.01 22.05
C SER A 87 12.73 -1.50 21.24
N SER A 88 11.51 -1.90 21.62
CA SER A 88 10.20 -1.23 21.51
C SER A 88 9.72 -0.46 20.25
N ASP A 89 10.52 -0.24 19.21
CA ASP A 89 10.19 0.56 18.02
C ASP A 89 10.63 -0.16 16.72
N ASP A 90 10.31 -1.44 16.61
CA ASP A 90 10.58 -2.20 15.38
C ASP A 90 9.70 -1.64 14.25
N ASN A 91 10.28 -0.87 13.34
CA ASN A 91 9.65 -0.58 12.06
C ASN A 91 10.02 -1.68 11.06
N VAL A 92 9.10 -2.00 10.17
CA VAL A 92 9.34 -2.86 9.01
C VAL A 92 9.33 -2.04 7.74
N TYR A 93 10.16 -2.47 6.80
CA TYR A 93 10.26 -1.84 5.50
C TYR A 93 9.58 -2.72 4.47
N LEU A 94 8.52 -2.19 3.87
CA LEU A 94 7.81 -2.78 2.74
C LEU A 94 8.40 -2.20 1.46
N LYS A 95 9.02 -3.06 0.66
CA LYS A 95 9.60 -2.70 -0.62
C LYS A 95 8.69 -3.21 -1.74
N ILE A 96 8.15 -2.28 -2.52
CA ILE A 96 7.34 -2.59 -3.70
C ILE A 96 8.16 -2.25 -4.94
N THR A 97 8.34 -3.23 -5.81
CA THR A 97 9.04 -3.09 -7.09
C THR A 97 8.11 -3.50 -8.24
N ASN A 98 8.09 -2.71 -9.31
CA ASN A 98 7.42 -3.08 -10.57
C ASN A 98 8.30 -2.56 -11.72
N GLY A 99 8.98 -3.49 -12.41
CA GLY A 99 9.99 -3.17 -13.41
C GLY A 99 11.10 -2.28 -12.85
N LYS A 100 11.21 -1.05 -13.37
CA LYS A 100 12.21 -0.05 -12.94
C LYS A 100 11.76 0.78 -11.73
N HIS A 101 10.49 0.74 -11.36
CA HIS A 101 9.95 1.52 -10.25
C HIS A 101 10.19 0.79 -8.93
N LYS A 102 10.79 1.48 -7.97
CA LYS A 102 11.01 0.99 -6.60
C LYS A 102 10.40 1.99 -5.64
N LEU A 103 9.65 1.49 -4.66
CA LEU A 103 9.06 2.24 -3.57
C LEU A 103 9.42 1.55 -2.26
N LEU A 104 9.88 2.32 -1.29
CA LEU A 104 10.21 1.83 0.04
C LEU A 104 9.31 2.51 1.05
N PHE A 105 8.57 1.73 1.80
CA PHE A 105 7.62 2.20 2.80
C PHE A 105 8.04 1.71 4.19
N GLU A 106 8.17 2.63 5.12
CA GLU A 106 8.33 2.35 6.54
C GLU A 106 6.94 2.18 7.17
N LEU A 107 6.77 1.10 7.94
CA LEU A 107 5.54 0.76 8.65
C LEU A 107 5.87 0.37 10.09
N PRO A 108 5.01 0.68 11.07
CA PRO A 108 5.16 0.14 12.41
C PRO A 108 4.97 -1.39 12.39
N TYR A 109 5.82 -2.15 13.07
CA TYR A 109 5.66 -3.60 13.19
C TYR A 109 4.47 -3.93 14.09
N ASN A 110 3.32 -4.16 13.45
CA ASN A 110 2.09 -4.51 14.16
C ASN A 110 1.23 -5.49 13.34
N PRO A 111 0.18 -6.07 13.95
CA PRO A 111 -0.69 -7.00 13.25
C PRO A 111 -1.36 -6.43 11.99
N LYS A 112 -1.60 -5.11 11.92
CA LYS A 112 -2.19 -4.47 10.73
C LYS A 112 -1.21 -4.47 9.55
N ALA A 113 0.06 -4.14 9.78
CA ALA A 113 1.11 -4.20 8.76
C ALA A 113 1.30 -5.63 8.25
N LYS A 114 1.31 -6.63 9.15
CA LYS A 114 1.39 -8.05 8.78
C LYS A 114 0.19 -8.50 7.95
N ALA A 115 -1.03 -8.12 8.35
CA ALA A 115 -2.24 -8.45 7.61
C ALA A 115 -2.25 -7.80 6.23
N PHE A 116 -1.85 -6.53 6.14
CA PHE A 116 -1.73 -5.81 4.87
C PHE A 116 -0.77 -6.51 3.90
N PHE A 117 0.41 -6.87 4.37
CA PHE A 117 1.37 -7.62 3.57
C PHE A 117 0.82 -8.96 3.10
N SER A 118 0.17 -9.71 3.99
CA SER A 118 -0.44 -11.00 3.63
C SER A 118 -1.45 -10.86 2.49
N GLN A 119 -2.20 -9.75 2.43
CA GLN A 119 -3.12 -9.50 1.31
C GLN A 119 -2.37 -9.21 0.01
N ILE A 120 -1.29 -8.41 0.06
CA ILE A 120 -0.46 -8.16 -1.14
C ILE A 120 0.18 -9.45 -1.65
N SER A 121 0.74 -10.28 -0.75
CA SER A 121 1.32 -11.56 -1.12
C SER A 121 0.29 -12.47 -1.79
N LYS A 122 -0.92 -12.59 -1.22
CA LYS A 122 -2.02 -13.36 -1.83
C LYS A 122 -2.43 -12.85 -3.20
N ALA A 123 -2.51 -11.53 -3.38
CA ALA A 123 -2.83 -10.92 -4.67
C ALA A 123 -1.74 -11.22 -5.71
N SER A 124 -0.47 -11.12 -5.31
CA SER A 124 0.67 -11.46 -6.16
C SER A 124 0.70 -12.95 -6.53
N GLU A 125 0.50 -13.85 -5.57
CA GLU A 125 0.43 -15.30 -5.80
C GLU A 125 -0.73 -15.67 -6.72
N SER A 126 -1.90 -15.05 -6.50
CA SER A 126 -3.09 -15.27 -7.32
C SER A 126 -2.88 -14.85 -8.78
N PHE A 127 -2.09 -13.79 -9.03
CA PHE A 127 -1.67 -13.43 -10.38
C PHE A 127 -0.78 -14.53 -10.99
N PHE A 128 0.23 -15.01 -10.27
CA PHE A 128 1.16 -16.04 -10.76
C PHE A 128 0.51 -17.40 -11.04
N LEU A 129 -0.54 -17.77 -10.30
CA LEU A 129 -1.26 -19.03 -10.52
C LEU A 129 -2.18 -19.00 -11.75
N ARG A 130 -2.43 -17.83 -12.35
CA ARG A 130 -3.31 -17.67 -13.52
C ARG A 130 -2.57 -17.68 -14.86
N ILE A 131 -1.26 -17.52 -14.85
CA ILE A 131 -0.40 -17.53 -16.05
C ILE A 131 0.20 -18.92 -16.28
#